data_AF-A0A7W4EAU5-F1
#
_entry.id   AF-A0A7W4EAU5-F1
#
_cell.length_a   1.000
_cell.length_b   1.000
_cell.length_c   1.000
_cell.angle_alpha   90.00
_cell.angle_beta   90.00
_cell.angle_gamma   90.00
#
_symmetry.space_group_name_H-M   'P 1'
#
loop_
_entity.id
_entity.type
_entity.pdbx_description
1 polymer ?
#
loop_
_entity_poly.entity_id
_entity_poly.type
_entity_poly.pdbx_seq_one_letter_code
_entity_poly.pdbx_strand_id
1 'polypeptide(L)'
;MKKRVFFAAAVGAAVILSLLHTNSVGAVAHSQRVIVPAYTHPKPAGEPDPYWSTLNALFKKDQGKTVLMTIVNVNDGPGDKADPNYARQLMDNTNNGIRNIAYIRTGNHTKPLAEVKAEITRWLSFYRNTISGIMLDEVVATQPDQIAYLKDIHDYIRKTYPYFVIIANPGGHISDAAASYADIFVTSSTSAVRYLGADYTPATSAFETSDETIERNFHIIYDATPSQYPAIIKKSRERNAGYVFITNAAMPAPFTTVPKEFDRAIALATAGSPNPKAYVLPGSPETSPKPAPAKPQQDTKPQQHNPQASPVPQNQTAAVASTSSQMPHTQESHNGQHKPNDDLAETGSNAIILAGAIITMIGIGLLLTACNAYRQRSRR
;
A
#
# COMPACT_ATOMS: atom_id res chain seq x y z
N MET A 1 38.20 73.15 54.50
CA MET A 1 38.43 71.88 55.22
C MET A 1 37.21 70.98 55.05
N LYS A 2 37.45 69.68 54.73
CA LYS A 2 36.52 68.53 54.70
C LYS A 2 35.50 68.53 53.54
N LYS A 3 35.24 67.46 52.80
CA LYS A 3 35.84 66.12 52.61
C LYS A 3 35.31 65.64 51.24
N ARG A 4 36.16 64.96 50.47
CA ARG A 4 35.81 64.30 49.20
C ARG A 4 34.81 63.16 49.44
N VAL A 5 33.84 62.99 48.55
CA VAL A 5 33.19 61.71 48.28
C VAL A 5 33.30 61.47 46.78
N PHE A 6 34.08 60.45 46.43
CA PHE A 6 34.17 59.94 45.06
C PHE A 6 32.97 59.03 44.81
N PHE A 7 32.18 59.33 43.79
CA PHE A 7 31.35 58.32 43.13
C PHE A 7 31.93 58.10 41.73
N ALA A 8 32.54 56.94 41.53
CA ALA A 8 32.91 56.44 40.23
C ALA A 8 31.62 56.05 39.49
N ALA A 9 31.27 56.79 38.44
CA ALA A 9 30.25 56.36 37.49
C ALA A 9 30.89 55.32 36.56
N ALA A 10 30.65 54.04 36.84
CA ALA A 10 30.93 52.97 35.90
C ALA A 10 29.95 53.08 34.72
N VAL A 11 30.46 53.41 33.53
CA VAL A 11 29.72 53.30 32.27
C VAL A 11 29.61 51.80 31.95
N GLY A 12 28.53 51.17 32.43
CA GLY A 12 28.16 49.83 32.01
C GLY A 12 27.50 49.91 30.64
N ALA A 13 28.21 49.46 29.60
CA ALA A 13 27.61 49.16 28.31
C ALA A 13 26.62 48.00 28.50
N ALA A 14 25.32 48.30 28.51
CA ALA A 14 24.28 47.29 28.47
C ALA A 14 24.27 46.66 27.07
N VAL A 15 25.00 45.57 26.89
CA VAL A 15 24.77 44.63 25.80
C VAL A 15 23.44 43.95 26.10
N ILE A 16 22.36 44.47 25.51
CA ILE A 16 21.09 43.74 25.43
C ILE A 16 21.34 42.59 24.44
N LEU A 17 21.81 41.47 24.97
CA LEU A 17 21.76 40.20 24.28
C LEU A 17 20.27 39.82 24.24
N SER A 18 19.58 40.27 23.20
CA SER A 18 18.27 39.74 22.85
C SER A 18 18.45 38.25 22.56
N LEU A 19 18.29 37.41 23.59
CA LEU A 19 17.99 36.00 23.39
C LEU A 19 16.66 35.97 22.63
N LEU A 20 16.76 35.96 21.30
CA LEU A 20 15.77 35.31 20.46
C LEU A 20 15.77 33.85 20.91
N HIS A 21 14.96 33.56 21.93
CA HIS A 21 14.40 32.25 22.12
C HIS A 21 13.59 32.01 20.86
N THR A 22 14.23 31.41 19.85
CA THR A 22 13.48 30.63 18.89
C THR A 22 12.72 29.64 19.75
N ASN A 23 11.41 29.85 19.88
CA ASN A 23 10.50 28.77 20.20
C ASN A 23 10.58 27.80 19.02
N SER A 24 11.68 27.06 18.93
CA SER A 24 11.70 25.77 18.27
C SER A 24 10.91 24.82 19.18
N VAL A 25 9.61 25.07 19.30
CA VAL A 25 8.66 23.98 19.39
C VAL A 25 8.60 23.41 17.98
N GLY A 26 9.72 22.82 17.54
CA GLY A 26 9.61 21.80 16.52
C GLY A 26 8.76 20.74 17.18
N ALA A 27 7.49 20.63 16.78
CA ALA A 27 6.76 19.39 16.96
C ALA A 27 7.75 18.29 16.62
N VAL A 28 8.07 17.44 17.59
CA VAL A 28 9.15 16.46 17.44
C VAL A 28 8.77 15.62 16.23
N ALA A 29 9.44 15.89 15.11
CA ALA A 29 9.08 15.31 13.83
C ALA A 29 9.20 13.79 13.97
N HIS A 30 8.11 13.05 13.72
CA HIS A 30 8.16 11.60 13.81
C HIS A 30 9.14 11.03 12.79
N SER A 31 9.84 9.98 13.18
CA SER A 31 10.60 9.17 12.23
C SER A 31 9.62 8.49 11.28
N GLN A 32 10.04 8.38 10.03
CA GLN A 32 9.33 7.64 9.01
C GLN A 32 10.13 6.39 8.66
N ARG A 33 9.42 5.43 8.09
CA ARG A 33 9.95 4.17 7.58
C ARG A 33 9.89 4.16 6.06
N VAL A 34 10.59 3.21 5.46
CA VAL A 34 10.67 3.09 4.00
C VAL A 34 10.13 1.74 3.57
N ILE A 35 9.20 1.76 2.60
CA ILE A 35 8.73 0.60 1.86
C ILE A 35 9.14 0.83 0.41
N VAL A 36 9.77 -0.16 -0.23
CA VAL A 36 10.23 -0.03 -1.62
C VAL A 36 9.35 -0.86 -2.53
N PRO A 37 8.59 -0.23 -3.46
CA PRO A 37 8.09 -0.93 -4.65
C PRO A 37 9.29 -1.38 -5.49
N ALA A 38 9.60 -2.68 -5.42
CA ALA A 38 10.80 -3.27 -6.01
C ALA A 38 10.45 -4.13 -7.23
N TYR A 39 10.15 -3.47 -8.35
CA TYR A 39 9.59 -4.12 -9.55
C TYR A 39 10.68 -4.48 -10.58
N THR A 40 11.92 -4.62 -10.12
CA THR A 40 13.05 -5.07 -10.94
C THR A 40 13.21 -6.58 -10.83
N HIS A 41 13.17 -7.27 -11.97
CA HIS A 41 13.41 -8.71 -12.04
C HIS A 41 14.84 -9.05 -11.52
N PRO A 42 15.01 -10.00 -10.58
CA PRO A 42 16.33 -10.39 -10.08
C PRO A 42 17.17 -11.12 -11.14
N LYS A 43 18.44 -10.76 -11.26
CA LYS A 43 19.37 -11.37 -12.23
C LYS A 43 19.68 -12.83 -11.89
N PRO A 44 19.99 -13.69 -12.87
CA PRO A 44 20.40 -15.09 -12.66
C PRO A 44 21.49 -15.31 -11.61
N ALA A 45 21.56 -16.53 -11.07
CA ALA A 45 22.60 -16.88 -10.11
C ALA A 45 23.98 -16.78 -10.74
N GLY A 46 24.91 -16.12 -10.04
CA GLY A 46 26.27 -15.88 -10.53
C GLY A 46 26.43 -14.61 -11.38
N GLU A 47 25.34 -13.95 -11.76
CA GLU A 47 25.40 -12.65 -12.44
C GLU A 47 25.38 -11.48 -11.44
N PRO A 48 26.09 -10.36 -11.74
CA PRO A 48 25.97 -9.15 -10.95
C PRO A 48 24.54 -8.60 -10.97
N ASP A 49 23.95 -8.44 -9.79
CA ASP A 49 22.65 -7.77 -9.61
C ASP A 49 22.82 -6.45 -8.85
N PRO A 50 23.19 -5.35 -9.54
CA PRO A 50 23.45 -4.07 -8.87
C PRO A 50 22.19 -3.49 -8.20
N TYR A 51 21.00 -3.81 -8.69
CA TYR A 51 19.75 -3.31 -8.11
C TYR A 51 19.52 -3.94 -6.73
N TRP A 52 19.43 -5.27 -6.68
CA TRP A 52 19.09 -5.97 -5.44
C TRP A 52 20.25 -5.96 -4.44
N SER A 53 21.50 -6.03 -4.91
CA SER A 53 22.66 -5.89 -4.03
C SER A 53 22.74 -4.51 -3.36
N THR A 54 22.44 -3.43 -4.09
CA THR A 54 22.39 -2.08 -3.52
C THR A 54 21.26 -1.95 -2.51
N LEU A 55 20.04 -2.39 -2.84
CA LEU A 55 18.92 -2.34 -1.90
C LEU A 55 19.22 -3.11 -0.62
N ASN A 56 19.72 -4.35 -0.73
CA ASN A 56 20.08 -5.17 0.43
C ASN A 56 21.18 -4.50 1.28
N ALA A 57 22.19 -3.90 0.65
CA ALA A 57 23.27 -3.20 1.35
C ALA A 57 22.78 -1.95 2.10
N LEU A 58 21.87 -1.17 1.49
CA LEU A 58 21.26 -0.01 2.14
C LEU A 58 20.41 -0.44 3.33
N PHE A 59 19.60 -1.46 3.14
CA PHE A 59 18.67 -1.96 4.15
C PHE A 59 19.38 -2.63 5.32
N LYS A 60 20.51 -3.31 5.07
CA LYS A 60 21.35 -3.88 6.13
C LYS A 60 21.85 -2.83 7.14
N LYS A 61 22.08 -1.57 6.71
CA LYS A 61 22.54 -0.48 7.60
C LYS A 61 21.47 -0.04 8.61
N ASP A 62 20.21 -0.31 8.32
CA ASP A 62 19.06 0.09 9.13
C ASP A 62 18.31 -1.10 9.76
N GLN A 63 18.86 -2.32 9.62
CA GLN A 63 18.43 -3.47 10.39
C GLN A 63 18.40 -3.14 11.89
N GLY A 64 17.29 -3.46 12.55
CA GLY A 64 17.06 -3.19 13.96
C GLY A 64 16.61 -1.76 14.30
N LYS A 65 16.68 -0.80 13.35
CA LYS A 65 16.13 0.56 13.53
C LYS A 65 14.69 0.67 13.03
N THR A 66 14.38 -0.02 11.93
CA THR A 66 13.04 -0.07 11.34
C THR A 66 12.76 -1.41 10.69
N VAL A 67 11.48 -1.74 10.54
CA VAL A 67 11.02 -2.85 9.71
C VAL A 67 11.13 -2.43 8.26
N LEU A 68 11.89 -3.18 7.48
CA LEU A 68 12.14 -2.90 6.07
C LEU A 68 11.23 -3.80 5.23
N MET A 69 10.55 -3.20 4.26
CA MET A 69 9.61 -3.90 3.40
C MET A 69 9.92 -3.64 1.93
N THR A 70 9.85 -4.69 1.12
CA THR A 70 9.86 -4.61 -0.34
C THR A 70 8.54 -5.14 -0.87
N ILE A 71 7.91 -4.40 -1.78
CA ILE A 71 6.74 -4.87 -2.52
C ILE A 71 7.27 -5.51 -3.81
N VAL A 72 6.95 -6.78 -4.01
CA VAL A 72 7.48 -7.58 -5.11
C VAL A 72 6.38 -7.93 -6.08
N ASN A 73 6.64 -7.67 -7.36
CA ASN A 73 5.74 -7.97 -8.48
C ASN A 73 6.49 -8.85 -9.50
N VAL A 74 5.99 -10.06 -9.76
CA VAL A 74 6.58 -10.96 -10.77
C VAL A 74 6.02 -10.66 -12.15
N ASN A 75 4.69 -10.58 -12.27
CA ASN A 75 3.98 -10.28 -13.50
C ASN A 75 2.53 -9.82 -13.21
N ASP A 76 2.39 -8.60 -12.69
CA ASP A 76 1.15 -8.05 -12.12
C ASP A 76 0.47 -8.99 -11.10
N GLY A 77 1.29 -9.72 -10.35
CA GLY A 77 0.89 -10.85 -9.54
C GLY A 77 2.01 -11.89 -9.38
N PRO A 78 1.67 -13.14 -9.03
CA PRO A 78 2.64 -14.22 -8.76
C PRO A 78 3.32 -14.82 -10.00
N GLY A 79 2.84 -14.49 -11.21
CA GLY A 79 3.19 -15.21 -12.43
C GLY A 79 2.52 -16.59 -12.53
N ASP A 80 2.82 -17.32 -13.61
CA ASP A 80 2.21 -18.63 -13.91
C ASP A 80 2.99 -19.82 -13.34
N LYS A 81 4.27 -19.60 -13.01
CA LYS A 81 5.16 -20.60 -12.41
C LYS A 81 6.15 -19.93 -11.46
N ALA A 82 6.69 -20.70 -10.52
CA ALA A 82 7.77 -20.23 -9.68
C ALA A 82 8.98 -19.83 -10.54
N ASP A 83 9.52 -18.64 -10.29
CA ASP A 83 10.76 -18.14 -10.90
C ASP A 83 11.91 -18.36 -9.90
N PRO A 84 12.95 -19.14 -10.27
CA PRO A 84 14.07 -19.43 -9.37
C PRO A 84 14.87 -18.17 -8.97
N ASN A 85 14.85 -17.11 -9.77
CA ASN A 85 15.53 -15.86 -9.45
C ASN A 85 14.79 -15.09 -8.37
N TYR A 86 13.47 -15.01 -8.45
CA TYR A 86 12.66 -14.48 -7.35
C TYR A 86 12.78 -15.36 -6.11
N ALA A 87 12.70 -16.69 -6.23
CA ALA A 87 12.81 -17.58 -5.07
C ALA A 87 14.09 -17.33 -4.25
N ARG A 88 15.23 -17.23 -4.93
CA ARG A 88 16.52 -16.87 -4.31
C ARG A 88 16.48 -15.46 -3.72
N GLN A 89 16.08 -14.46 -4.50
CA GLN A 89 16.11 -13.08 -4.04
C GLN A 89 15.22 -12.84 -2.82
N LEU A 90 14.02 -13.44 -2.79
CA LEU A 90 13.11 -13.35 -1.65
C LEU A 90 13.69 -14.03 -0.40
N MET A 91 14.41 -15.14 -0.58
CA MET A 91 15.15 -15.78 0.51
C MET A 91 16.28 -14.89 1.02
N ASP A 92 17.05 -14.28 0.12
CA ASP A 92 18.11 -13.34 0.48
C ASP A 92 17.55 -12.12 1.23
N ASN A 93 16.42 -11.58 0.81
CA ASN A 93 15.71 -10.52 1.53
C ASN A 93 15.34 -10.98 2.95
N THR A 94 14.74 -12.16 3.07
CA THR A 94 14.32 -12.75 4.36
C THR A 94 15.51 -12.93 5.31
N ASN A 95 16.62 -13.47 4.80
CA ASN A 95 17.87 -13.64 5.57
C ASN A 95 18.49 -12.32 6.02
N ASN A 96 18.18 -11.23 5.32
CA ASN A 96 18.57 -9.86 5.68
C ASN A 96 17.46 -9.11 6.46
N GLY A 97 16.48 -9.81 7.02
CA GLY A 97 15.42 -9.19 7.83
C GLY A 97 14.49 -8.24 7.05
N ILE A 98 14.48 -8.33 5.72
CA ILE A 98 13.60 -7.58 4.84
C ILE A 98 12.32 -8.40 4.62
N ARG A 99 11.17 -7.80 4.90
CA ARG A 99 9.86 -8.43 4.70
C ARG A 99 9.43 -8.28 3.25
N ASN A 100 9.19 -9.40 2.57
CA ASN A 100 8.66 -9.39 1.22
C ASN A 100 7.13 -9.29 1.24
N ILE A 101 6.58 -8.31 0.53
CA ILE A 101 5.14 -8.07 0.38
C ILE A 101 4.74 -8.42 -1.06
N ALA A 102 3.86 -9.40 -1.21
CA ALA A 102 3.42 -9.90 -2.52
C ALA A 102 2.39 -8.96 -3.16
N TYR A 103 2.67 -8.49 -4.38
CA TYR A 103 1.77 -7.63 -5.14
C TYR A 103 0.59 -8.40 -5.74
N ILE A 104 -0.62 -7.82 -5.67
CA ILE A 104 -1.83 -8.30 -6.33
C ILE A 104 -2.58 -7.11 -6.92
N ARG A 105 -2.84 -7.16 -8.22
CA ARG A 105 -3.68 -6.17 -8.91
C ARG A 105 -5.15 -6.48 -8.73
N THR A 106 -5.98 -5.52 -8.29
CA THR A 106 -7.43 -5.74 -8.12
C THR A 106 -8.28 -5.23 -9.28
N GLY A 107 -7.71 -4.47 -10.23
CA GLY A 107 -8.43 -4.00 -11.41
C GLY A 107 -9.40 -2.86 -11.14
N ASN A 108 -9.16 -2.00 -10.14
CA ASN A 108 -10.20 -1.11 -9.60
C ASN A 108 -11.41 -1.93 -9.13
N HIS A 109 -11.09 -3.06 -8.47
CA HIS A 109 -12.02 -4.04 -7.92
C HIS A 109 -12.93 -4.74 -8.93
N THR A 110 -12.62 -4.68 -10.22
CA THR A 110 -13.33 -5.48 -11.23
C THR A 110 -12.86 -6.94 -11.25
N LYS A 111 -11.69 -7.25 -10.68
CA LYS A 111 -11.19 -8.63 -10.56
C LYS A 111 -12.11 -9.42 -9.61
N PRO A 112 -12.60 -10.61 -9.99
CA PRO A 112 -13.41 -11.43 -9.08
C PRO A 112 -12.67 -11.80 -7.80
N LEU A 113 -13.37 -11.77 -6.66
CA LEU A 113 -12.79 -12.13 -5.35
C LEU A 113 -12.14 -13.52 -5.33
N ALA A 114 -12.74 -14.49 -6.05
CA ALA A 114 -12.19 -15.83 -6.17
C ALA A 114 -10.83 -15.85 -6.87
N GLU A 115 -10.63 -14.98 -7.86
CA GLU A 115 -9.37 -14.84 -8.59
C GLU A 115 -8.28 -14.21 -7.71
N VAL A 116 -8.61 -13.15 -6.97
CA VAL A 116 -7.71 -12.57 -5.96
C VAL A 116 -7.26 -13.63 -4.94
N LYS A 117 -8.20 -14.43 -4.42
CA LYS A 117 -7.90 -15.51 -3.47
C LYS A 117 -7.01 -16.60 -4.09
N ALA A 118 -7.20 -16.90 -5.38
CA ALA A 118 -6.38 -17.84 -6.11
C ALA A 118 -4.96 -17.30 -6.33
N GLU A 119 -4.78 -16.02 -6.63
CA GLU A 119 -3.47 -15.38 -6.75
C GLU A 119 -2.71 -15.34 -5.42
N ILE A 120 -3.39 -15.05 -4.30
CA ILE A 120 -2.79 -15.15 -2.94
C ILE A 120 -2.29 -16.59 -2.72
N THR A 121 -3.13 -17.57 -3.02
CA THR A 121 -2.77 -18.99 -2.88
C THR A 121 -1.58 -19.35 -3.76
N ARG A 122 -1.53 -18.85 -4.99
CA ARG A 122 -0.44 -19.10 -5.94
C ARG A 122 0.88 -18.47 -5.48
N TRP A 123 0.86 -17.21 -5.04
CA TRP A 123 2.02 -16.55 -4.40
C TRP A 123 2.65 -17.43 -3.34
N LEU A 124 1.81 -18.01 -2.47
CA LEU A 124 2.27 -18.85 -1.39
C LEU A 124 2.67 -20.25 -1.87
N SER A 125 2.03 -20.80 -2.90
CA SER A 125 2.49 -22.06 -3.49
C SER A 125 3.91 -21.97 -4.03
N PHE A 126 4.33 -20.81 -4.53
CA PHE A 126 5.67 -20.58 -5.08
C PHE A 126 6.68 -20.11 -4.03
N TYR A 127 6.25 -19.27 -3.07
CA TYR A 127 7.17 -18.52 -2.22
C TYR A 127 6.77 -18.46 -0.73
N ARG A 128 5.94 -19.40 -0.22
CA ARG A 128 5.33 -19.35 1.14
C ARG A 128 6.26 -18.86 2.25
N ASN A 129 7.49 -19.40 2.32
CA ASN A 129 8.40 -19.19 3.45
C ASN A 129 9.08 -17.81 3.44
N THR A 130 8.92 -17.02 2.38
CA THR A 130 9.57 -15.72 2.24
C THR A 130 8.57 -14.56 2.16
N ILE A 131 7.27 -14.83 1.98
CA ILE A 131 6.21 -13.81 1.93
C ILE A 131 5.74 -13.48 3.34
N SER A 132 5.69 -12.17 3.64
CA SER A 132 5.31 -11.59 4.92
C SER A 132 4.03 -10.76 4.88
N GLY A 133 3.43 -10.58 3.71
CA GLY A 133 2.26 -9.75 3.53
C GLY A 133 1.80 -9.67 2.07
N ILE A 134 0.68 -8.99 1.87
CA ILE A 134 0.05 -8.74 0.58
C ILE A 134 -0.10 -7.24 0.37
N MET A 135 0.18 -6.78 -0.84
CA MET A 135 -0.16 -5.46 -1.35
C MET A 135 -1.30 -5.61 -2.35
N LEU A 136 -2.42 -4.94 -2.08
CA LEU A 136 -3.57 -4.84 -2.97
C LEU A 136 -3.47 -3.53 -3.74
N ASP A 137 -3.29 -3.60 -5.05
CA ASP A 137 -3.17 -2.43 -5.92
C ASP A 137 -4.45 -2.15 -6.70
N GLU A 138 -4.56 -0.91 -7.19
CA GLU A 138 -5.75 -0.37 -7.87
C GLU A 138 -7.00 -0.43 -6.97
N VAL A 139 -6.87 -0.02 -5.71
CA VAL A 139 -7.97 -0.03 -4.74
C VAL A 139 -8.76 1.28 -4.81
N VAL A 140 -10.09 1.20 -4.84
CA VAL A 140 -10.99 2.33 -4.52
C VAL A 140 -11.40 2.27 -3.05
N ALA A 141 -11.06 3.29 -2.26
CA ALA A 141 -11.28 3.33 -0.80
C ALA A 141 -12.28 4.43 -0.34
N THR A 142 -13.11 4.91 -1.26
CA THR A 142 -14.08 6.00 -1.03
C THR A 142 -15.52 5.64 -1.38
N GLN A 143 -15.75 4.52 -2.06
CA GLN A 143 -17.08 4.07 -2.50
C GLN A 143 -17.56 2.86 -1.67
N PRO A 144 -18.80 2.84 -1.14
CA PRO A 144 -19.24 1.80 -0.21
C PRO A 144 -19.14 0.36 -0.71
N ASP A 145 -19.52 0.10 -1.95
CA ASP A 145 -19.42 -1.20 -2.62
C ASP A 145 -17.97 -1.67 -2.74
N GLN A 146 -17.07 -0.75 -3.06
CA GLN A 146 -15.65 -1.01 -3.21
C GLN A 146 -14.94 -1.23 -1.86
N ILE A 147 -15.40 -0.55 -0.83
CA ILE A 147 -14.97 -0.78 0.55
C ILE A 147 -15.43 -2.14 1.05
N ALA A 148 -16.65 -2.58 0.69
CA ALA A 148 -17.14 -3.92 1.01
C ALA A 148 -16.30 -5.02 0.33
N TYR A 149 -15.91 -4.82 -0.93
CA TYR A 149 -15.00 -5.72 -1.62
C TYR A 149 -13.60 -5.77 -0.96
N LEU A 150 -13.03 -4.61 -0.60
CA LEU A 150 -11.76 -4.55 0.14
C LEU A 150 -11.85 -5.29 1.48
N LYS A 151 -12.96 -5.12 2.21
CA LYS A 151 -13.26 -5.85 3.45
C LYS A 151 -13.26 -7.35 3.24
N ASP A 152 -13.87 -7.86 2.17
CA ASP A 152 -13.93 -9.29 1.91
C ASP A 152 -12.54 -9.91 1.63
N ILE A 153 -11.65 -9.17 0.96
CA ILE A 153 -10.25 -9.58 0.79
C ILE A 153 -9.52 -9.53 2.13
N HIS A 154 -9.66 -8.43 2.87
CA HIS A 154 -9.04 -8.24 4.19
C HIS A 154 -9.40 -9.38 5.14
N ASP A 155 -10.69 -9.71 5.28
CA ASP A 155 -11.19 -10.73 6.18
C ASP A 155 -10.69 -12.12 5.79
N TYR A 156 -10.59 -12.40 4.48
CA TYR A 156 -9.96 -13.62 4.00
C TYR A 156 -8.48 -13.69 4.39
N ILE A 157 -7.68 -12.64 4.15
CA ILE A 157 -6.26 -12.62 4.49
C ILE A 157 -6.07 -12.75 6.01
N ARG A 158 -6.83 -12.01 6.84
CA ARG A 158 -6.72 -12.10 8.29
C ARG A 158 -7.13 -13.47 8.84
N LYS A 159 -8.14 -14.11 8.25
CA LYS A 159 -8.56 -15.47 8.64
C LYS A 159 -7.51 -16.52 8.28
N THR A 160 -6.93 -16.44 7.09
CA THR A 160 -6.05 -17.50 6.55
C THR A 160 -4.58 -17.27 6.90
N TYR A 161 -4.16 -16.01 6.99
CA TYR A 161 -2.79 -15.56 7.21
C TYR A 161 -2.77 -14.45 8.27
N PRO A 162 -3.07 -14.78 9.54
CA PRO A 162 -3.29 -13.79 10.61
C PRO A 162 -2.09 -12.89 10.91
N TYR A 163 -0.89 -13.25 10.43
CA TYR A 163 0.35 -12.50 10.64
C TYR A 163 0.82 -11.68 9.43
N PHE A 164 0.06 -11.68 8.34
CA PHE A 164 0.43 -10.94 7.14
C PHE A 164 0.18 -9.44 7.31
N VAL A 165 1.11 -8.62 6.80
CA VAL A 165 0.81 -7.20 6.53
C VAL A 165 -0.15 -7.12 5.36
N ILE A 166 -1.17 -6.28 5.48
CA ILE A 166 -2.06 -5.92 4.38
C ILE A 166 -1.80 -4.46 4.04
N ILE A 167 -1.28 -4.21 2.83
CA ILE A 167 -1.14 -2.86 2.27
C ILE A 167 -2.21 -2.70 1.19
N ALA A 168 -2.95 -1.59 1.20
CA ALA A 168 -3.90 -1.24 0.14
C ALA A 168 -3.47 0.05 -0.56
N ASN A 169 -3.47 0.05 -1.89
CA ASN A 169 -3.05 1.19 -2.69
C ASN A 169 -4.20 1.80 -3.49
N PRO A 170 -4.85 2.82 -2.93
CA PRO A 170 -5.70 3.72 -3.68
C PRO A 170 -4.95 4.85 -4.40
N GLY A 171 -3.70 5.11 -4.04
CA GLY A 171 -2.88 6.18 -4.61
C GLY A 171 -3.34 7.59 -4.22
N GLY A 172 -4.33 7.71 -3.34
CA GLY A 172 -4.95 8.97 -2.91
C GLY A 172 -5.77 8.79 -1.64
N HIS A 173 -6.49 9.86 -1.26
CA HIS A 173 -7.25 9.91 -0.01
C HIS A 173 -8.29 8.78 0.11
N ILE A 174 -8.52 8.37 1.36
CA ILE A 174 -9.50 7.33 1.72
C ILE A 174 -10.63 7.93 2.54
N SER A 175 -11.75 7.21 2.63
CA SER A 175 -12.78 7.50 3.62
C SER A 175 -12.50 6.74 4.93
N ASP A 176 -12.98 7.25 6.06
CA ASP A 176 -12.85 6.55 7.36
C ASP A 176 -13.54 5.18 7.37
N ALA A 177 -14.52 4.95 6.50
CA ALA A 177 -15.16 3.64 6.33
C ALA A 177 -14.20 2.55 5.83
N ALA A 178 -13.10 2.93 5.15
CA ALA A 178 -12.08 1.98 4.70
C ALA A 178 -11.02 1.68 5.76
N ALA A 179 -10.93 2.49 6.83
CA ALA A 179 -9.81 2.53 7.75
C ALA A 179 -9.49 1.20 8.44
N SER A 180 -10.45 0.27 8.56
CA SER A 180 -10.24 -1.03 9.20
C SER A 180 -9.77 -2.14 8.26
N TYR A 181 -9.70 -1.91 6.95
CA TYR A 181 -9.52 -2.98 5.95
C TYR A 181 -8.14 -3.03 5.29
N ALA A 182 -7.14 -2.38 5.88
CA ALA A 182 -5.72 -2.63 5.62
C ALA A 182 -4.88 -2.17 6.83
N ASP A 183 -3.68 -2.71 6.99
CA ASP A 183 -2.74 -2.22 8.01
C ASP A 183 -2.17 -0.86 7.58
N ILE A 184 -1.83 -0.73 6.30
CA ILE A 184 -1.21 0.44 5.69
C ILE A 184 -1.97 0.81 4.42
N PHE A 185 -2.23 2.10 4.20
CA PHE A 185 -2.78 2.63 2.96
C PHE A 185 -1.77 3.51 2.24
N VAL A 186 -1.65 3.34 0.92
CA VAL A 186 -0.96 4.31 0.06
C VAL A 186 -1.89 5.50 -0.16
N THR A 187 -1.87 6.45 0.75
CA THR A 187 -2.76 7.63 0.76
C THR A 187 -2.28 8.75 -0.17
N SER A 188 -1.10 8.60 -0.76
CA SER A 188 -0.60 9.47 -1.82
C SER A 188 0.34 8.71 -2.76
N SER A 189 0.06 8.73 -4.06
CA SER A 189 0.97 8.29 -5.11
C SER A 189 0.99 9.32 -6.25
N THR A 190 1.99 10.19 -6.27
CA THR A 190 2.00 11.35 -7.20
C THR A 190 3.42 11.85 -7.51
N SER A 191 3.57 12.67 -8.54
CA SER A 191 4.84 13.34 -8.85
C SER A 191 5.25 14.33 -7.76
N ALA A 192 6.56 14.58 -7.62
CA ALA A 192 7.11 15.56 -6.68
C ALA A 192 6.54 16.97 -6.91
N VAL A 193 6.36 17.37 -8.17
CA VAL A 193 5.77 18.67 -8.52
C VAL A 193 4.37 18.82 -7.92
N ARG A 194 3.49 17.84 -8.13
CA ARG A 194 2.13 17.87 -7.57
C ARG A 194 2.13 17.71 -6.06
N TYR A 195 3.02 16.87 -5.52
CA TYR A 195 3.13 16.65 -4.09
C TYR A 195 3.53 17.93 -3.34
N LEU A 196 4.46 18.71 -3.89
CA LEU A 196 4.94 19.96 -3.30
C LEU A 196 4.07 21.18 -3.69
N GLY A 197 3.18 21.02 -4.68
CA GLY A 197 2.31 22.06 -5.19
C GLY A 197 1.32 22.59 -4.14
N ALA A 198 0.96 23.87 -4.29
CA ALA A 198 -0.03 24.53 -3.45
C ALA A 198 -1.46 24.01 -3.66
N ASP A 199 -1.70 23.33 -4.79
CA ASP A 199 -2.96 22.70 -5.17
C ASP A 199 -3.10 21.25 -4.69
N TYR A 200 -2.10 20.73 -3.96
CA TYR A 200 -2.24 19.42 -3.31
C TYR A 200 -3.45 19.45 -2.37
N THR A 201 -4.44 18.62 -2.68
CA THR A 201 -5.67 18.53 -1.88
C THR A 201 -5.34 17.96 -0.50
N PRO A 202 -5.68 18.62 0.61
CA PRO A 202 -5.48 18.06 1.94
C PRO A 202 -6.40 16.87 2.21
N ALA A 203 -5.94 15.94 3.05
CA ALA A 203 -6.78 14.87 3.55
C ALA A 203 -7.88 15.41 4.47
N THR A 204 -9.01 14.69 4.53
CA THR A 204 -10.16 15.05 5.36
C THR A 204 -10.63 13.93 6.29
N SER A 205 -10.15 12.70 6.07
CA SER A 205 -10.48 11.54 6.90
C SER A 205 -9.72 11.58 8.22
N ALA A 206 -10.37 11.15 9.30
CA ALA A 206 -9.71 11.02 10.60
C ALA A 206 -8.51 10.04 10.54
N PHE A 207 -8.59 9.01 9.70
CA PHE A 207 -7.49 8.09 9.42
C PHE A 207 -6.23 8.78 8.89
N GLU A 208 -6.36 9.76 8.00
CA GLU A 208 -5.19 10.43 7.42
C GLU A 208 -4.71 11.59 8.31
N THR A 209 -5.60 12.21 9.09
CA THR A 209 -5.26 13.40 9.87
C THR A 209 -4.89 13.13 11.34
N SER A 210 -5.06 11.90 11.84
CA SER A 210 -4.77 11.55 13.23
C SER A 210 -3.32 11.12 13.46
N ASP A 211 -2.73 11.58 14.58
CA ASP A 211 -1.40 11.13 15.04
C ASP A 211 -1.36 9.62 15.36
N GLU A 212 -2.53 9.03 15.66
CA GLU A 212 -2.67 7.62 16.02
C GLU A 212 -2.51 6.68 14.83
N THR A 213 -2.67 7.19 13.62
CA THR A 213 -2.67 6.44 12.37
C THR A 213 -1.50 6.83 11.47
N ILE A 214 -0.54 7.63 11.96
CA ILE A 214 0.67 8.01 11.20
C ILE A 214 1.34 6.78 10.58
N GLU A 215 1.58 5.74 11.37
CA GLU A 215 2.22 4.48 10.95
C GLU A 215 1.35 3.62 10.02
N ARG A 216 0.22 4.14 9.54
CA ARG A 216 -0.69 3.47 8.60
C ARG A 216 -0.82 4.25 7.29
N ASN A 217 -0.19 5.41 7.19
CA ASN A 217 -0.16 6.24 5.98
C ASN A 217 1.17 6.05 5.24
N PHE A 218 1.10 5.69 3.95
CA PHE A 218 2.25 5.50 3.08
C PHE A 218 2.18 6.45 1.88
N HIS A 219 3.21 7.26 1.69
CA HIS A 219 3.31 8.16 0.54
C HIS A 219 4.39 7.70 -0.44
N ILE A 220 4.01 7.60 -1.71
CA ILE A 220 4.89 7.33 -2.86
C ILE A 220 5.03 8.61 -3.67
N ILE A 221 6.27 9.10 -3.81
CA ILE A 221 6.60 10.31 -4.56
C ILE A 221 7.58 9.96 -5.67
N TYR A 222 7.17 10.11 -6.93
CA TYR A 222 8.00 9.88 -8.11
C TYR A 222 8.40 11.20 -8.78
N ASP A 223 9.30 11.13 -9.78
CA ASP A 223 9.79 12.30 -10.50
C ASP A 223 10.38 13.40 -9.57
N ALA A 224 11.10 12.97 -8.52
CA ALA A 224 11.77 13.84 -7.57
C ALA A 224 13.25 14.05 -7.91
N THR A 225 13.76 15.26 -7.74
CA THR A 225 15.22 15.48 -7.73
C THR A 225 15.79 15.32 -6.33
N PRO A 226 17.06 14.91 -6.16
CA PRO A 226 17.67 14.80 -4.82
C PRO A 226 17.65 16.09 -3.99
N SER A 227 17.61 17.26 -4.63
CA SER A 227 17.47 18.54 -3.93
C SER A 227 16.08 18.73 -3.32
N GLN A 228 15.05 18.02 -3.79
CA GLN A 228 13.68 18.08 -3.27
C GLN A 228 13.44 17.17 -2.06
N TYR A 229 14.33 16.20 -1.78
CA TYR A 229 14.11 15.21 -0.70
C TYR A 229 13.80 15.85 0.66
N PRO A 230 14.51 16.90 1.14
CA PRO A 230 14.17 17.54 2.41
C PRO A 230 12.75 18.13 2.44
N ALA A 231 12.32 18.75 1.35
CA ALA A 231 10.99 19.35 1.24
C ALA A 231 9.89 18.27 1.18
N ILE A 232 10.12 17.19 0.44
CA ILE A 232 9.20 16.04 0.35
C ILE A 232 9.03 15.39 1.72
N ILE A 233 10.13 15.14 2.45
CA ILE A 233 10.10 14.55 3.80
C ILE A 233 9.41 15.47 4.80
N LYS A 234 9.66 16.79 4.74
CA LYS A 234 8.92 17.76 5.58
C LYS A 234 7.42 17.68 5.30
N LYS A 235 7.02 17.68 4.02
CA LYS A 235 5.61 17.60 3.61
C LYS A 235 4.96 16.27 3.95
N SER A 236 5.67 15.14 3.86
CA SER A 236 5.13 13.83 4.25
C SER A 236 4.88 13.74 5.75
N ARG A 237 5.75 14.34 6.59
CA ARG A 237 5.49 14.46 8.03
C ARG A 237 4.30 15.36 8.34
N GLU A 238 4.20 16.53 7.71
CA GLU A 238 3.04 17.43 7.84
C GLU A 238 1.71 16.78 7.41
N ARG A 239 1.78 15.73 6.59
CA ARG A 239 0.64 14.97 6.09
C ARG A 239 0.55 13.58 6.72
N ASN A 240 1.13 13.40 7.91
CA ASN A 240 1.03 12.20 8.74
C ASN A 240 1.48 10.89 8.08
N ALA A 241 2.34 10.93 7.07
CA ALA A 241 2.90 9.70 6.51
C ALA A 241 3.88 9.08 7.52
N GLY A 242 3.65 7.83 7.89
CA GLY A 242 4.61 6.99 8.64
C GLY A 242 5.55 6.25 7.70
N TYR A 243 5.13 5.98 6.46
CA TYR A 243 5.97 5.40 5.41
C TYR A 243 6.15 6.36 4.24
N VAL A 244 7.35 6.36 3.65
CA VAL A 244 7.64 7.16 2.46
C VAL A 244 8.56 6.42 1.49
N PHE A 245 8.29 6.57 0.20
CA PHE A 245 9.17 6.16 -0.89
C PHE A 245 9.34 7.34 -1.84
N ILE A 246 10.59 7.69 -2.14
CA ILE A 246 10.93 8.79 -3.04
C ILE A 246 11.82 8.24 -4.15
N THR A 247 11.45 8.51 -5.40
CA THR A 247 12.23 8.12 -6.57
C THR A 247 12.36 9.26 -7.57
N ASN A 248 13.51 9.33 -8.23
CA ASN A 248 13.75 10.24 -9.34
C ASN A 248 13.28 9.68 -10.69
N ALA A 249 12.86 8.43 -10.74
CA ALA A 249 12.28 7.86 -11.95
C ALA A 249 10.88 8.44 -12.17
N ALA A 250 10.54 8.70 -13.43
CA ALA A 250 9.24 9.20 -13.84
C ALA A 250 8.36 8.04 -14.37
N MET A 251 7.10 8.35 -14.65
CA MET A 251 6.21 7.45 -15.37
C MET A 251 6.77 7.13 -16.78
N PRO A 252 6.51 5.93 -17.33
CA PRO A 252 5.59 4.90 -16.85
C PRO A 252 6.17 3.88 -15.85
N ALA A 253 7.48 3.88 -15.60
CA ALA A 253 8.14 2.83 -14.82
C ALA A 253 8.99 3.38 -13.64
N PRO A 254 8.36 4.05 -12.65
CA PRO A 254 9.11 4.71 -11.57
C PRO A 254 9.76 3.74 -10.55
N PHE A 255 9.49 2.44 -10.64
CA PHE A 255 9.79 1.44 -9.61
C PHE A 255 10.84 0.38 -10.03
N THR A 256 11.49 0.56 -11.19
CA THR A 256 12.42 -0.42 -11.79
C THR A 256 13.90 -0.05 -11.65
N THR A 257 14.20 1.02 -10.90
CA THR A 257 15.58 1.48 -10.67
C THR A 257 15.75 1.91 -9.22
N VAL A 258 16.96 1.74 -8.68
CA VAL A 258 17.29 2.30 -7.36
C VAL A 258 17.26 3.83 -7.45
N PRO A 259 16.56 4.54 -6.55
CA PRO A 259 16.58 5.99 -6.55
C PRO A 259 18.00 6.58 -6.44
N LYS A 260 18.24 7.71 -7.09
CA LYS A 260 19.47 8.48 -6.91
C LYS A 260 19.58 8.96 -5.46
N GLU A 261 20.78 8.85 -4.87
CA GLU A 261 21.01 9.22 -3.46
C GLU A 261 19.99 8.58 -2.50
N PHE A 262 19.63 7.31 -2.74
CA PHE A 262 18.58 6.66 -1.94
C PHE A 262 18.95 6.52 -0.46
N ASP A 263 20.24 6.33 -0.16
CA ASP A 263 20.79 6.37 1.19
C ASP A 263 20.46 7.68 1.92
N ARG A 264 20.60 8.82 1.22
CA ARG A 264 20.24 10.14 1.74
C ARG A 264 18.73 10.28 1.96
N ALA A 265 17.91 9.76 1.04
CA ALA A 265 16.45 9.77 1.22
C ALA A 265 16.03 8.95 2.46
N ILE A 266 16.60 7.76 2.65
CA ILE A 266 16.36 6.90 3.83
C ILE A 266 16.82 7.61 5.11
N ALA A 267 18.02 8.20 5.11
CA ALA A 267 18.54 8.93 6.26
C ALA A 267 17.63 10.13 6.64
N LEU A 268 17.14 10.90 5.66
CA LEU A 268 16.22 12.01 5.92
C LEU A 268 14.89 11.54 6.50
N ALA A 269 14.32 10.45 5.97
CA ALA A 269 13.06 9.88 6.46
C ALA A 269 13.17 9.40 7.92
N THR A 270 14.27 8.74 8.24
CA THR A 270 14.49 8.09 9.54
C THR A 270 15.00 9.02 10.65
N ALA A 271 15.48 10.23 10.34
CA ALA A 271 16.10 11.16 11.29
C ALA A 271 15.19 11.76 12.39
N GLY A 272 13.93 11.33 12.51
CA GLY A 272 12.98 11.79 13.53
C GLY A 272 13.00 10.95 14.81
N SER A 273 12.16 11.30 15.79
CA SER A 273 11.92 10.44 16.95
C SER A 273 10.83 9.41 16.64
N PRO A 274 10.95 8.15 17.10
CA PRO A 274 9.87 7.18 16.95
C PRO A 274 8.55 7.76 17.46
N ASN A 275 7.47 7.58 16.71
CA ASN A 275 6.15 7.94 17.20
C ASN A 275 5.90 7.14 18.49
N PRO A 276 5.61 7.77 19.65
CA PRO A 276 5.35 7.04 20.89
C PRO A 276 4.06 6.22 20.83
N LYS A 277 3.13 6.61 19.94
CA LYS A 277 1.95 5.82 19.58
C LYS A 277 2.24 4.82 18.44
N ALA A 278 3.52 4.64 18.07
CA ALA A 278 3.89 3.73 17.00
C ALA A 278 3.32 2.34 17.25
N TYR A 279 2.56 1.92 16.26
CA TYR A 279 1.98 0.59 16.16
C TYR A 279 3.07 -0.49 16.27
N VAL A 280 2.79 -1.50 17.08
CA VAL A 280 3.52 -2.77 17.14
C VAL A 280 3.40 -3.47 15.78
N LEU A 281 4.42 -4.22 15.35
CA LEU A 281 4.52 -4.89 14.05
C LEU A 281 3.16 -5.23 13.37
N PRO A 282 2.90 -4.77 12.12
CA PRO A 282 1.76 -5.23 11.35
C PRO A 282 1.81 -6.75 11.20
N GLY A 283 0.81 -7.41 11.78
CA GLY A 283 0.70 -8.87 11.83
C GLY A 283 0.75 -9.51 13.22
N SER A 284 1.18 -8.83 14.30
CA SER A 284 1.19 -9.47 15.63
C SER A 284 -0.23 -9.70 16.20
N PRO A 285 -0.45 -10.72 17.07
CA PRO A 285 -1.76 -10.97 17.70
C PRO A 285 -2.24 -9.80 18.56
N GLU A 286 -1.30 -9.01 19.08
CA GLU A 286 -1.55 -7.80 19.87
C GLU A 286 -2.16 -6.65 19.06
N THR A 287 -2.06 -6.70 17.72
CA THR A 287 -2.42 -5.58 16.85
C THR A 287 -3.58 -5.82 15.91
N SER A 288 -4.08 -7.06 15.87
CA SER A 288 -5.31 -7.38 15.16
C SER A 288 -6.52 -6.85 15.96
N PRO A 289 -7.52 -6.21 15.34
CA PRO A 289 -8.76 -5.85 16.03
C PRO A 289 -9.35 -7.10 16.67
N LYS A 290 -9.49 -7.12 18.01
CA LYS A 290 -10.26 -8.17 18.68
C LYS A 290 -11.69 -8.11 18.16
N PRO A 291 -12.33 -9.26 17.86
CA PRO A 291 -13.77 -9.29 17.66
C PRO A 291 -14.44 -8.58 18.83
N ALA A 292 -15.42 -7.72 18.53
CA ALA A 292 -16.26 -7.14 19.58
C ALA A 292 -16.77 -8.30 20.48
N PRO A 293 -16.74 -8.15 21.82
CA PRO A 293 -17.25 -9.18 22.69
C PRO A 293 -18.67 -9.53 22.25
N ALA A 294 -18.94 -10.83 22.08
CA ALA A 294 -20.27 -11.30 21.80
C ALA A 294 -21.22 -10.67 22.83
N LYS A 295 -22.23 -9.93 22.36
CA LYS A 295 -23.28 -9.45 23.26
C LYS A 295 -23.81 -10.67 24.02
N PRO A 296 -23.99 -10.59 25.35
CA PRO A 296 -24.59 -11.68 26.10
C PRO A 296 -25.89 -12.08 25.41
N GLN A 297 -25.99 -13.35 25.01
CA GLN A 297 -27.27 -13.90 24.62
C GLN A 297 -28.21 -13.69 25.81
N GLN A 298 -29.26 -12.90 25.63
CA GLN A 298 -30.36 -12.88 26.57
C GLN A 298 -30.96 -14.28 26.55
N ASP A 299 -30.76 -15.02 27.63
CA ASP A 299 -31.47 -16.25 27.94
C ASP A 299 -32.98 -15.96 27.91
N THR A 300 -33.60 -16.19 26.76
CA THR A 300 -35.06 -16.29 26.69
C THR A 300 -35.43 -17.69 27.14
N LYS A 301 -35.69 -17.77 28.45
CA LYS A 301 -36.28 -18.94 29.11
C LYS A 301 -37.52 -19.41 28.32
N PRO A 302 -37.69 -20.71 28.05
CA PRO A 302 -38.83 -21.19 27.28
C PRO A 302 -40.13 -20.94 28.03
N GLN A 303 -41.07 -20.24 27.38
CA GLN A 303 -42.45 -20.15 27.84
C GLN A 303 -43.09 -21.54 27.74
N GLN A 304 -43.59 -22.04 28.86
CA GLN A 304 -44.51 -23.18 28.88
C GLN A 304 -45.79 -22.78 28.16
N HIS A 305 -46.09 -23.44 27.04
CA HIS A 305 -47.41 -23.43 26.44
C HIS A 305 -48.10 -24.75 26.77
N ASN A 306 -49.23 -24.63 27.47
CA ASN A 306 -50.15 -25.72 27.72
C ASN A 306 -50.94 -26.00 26.42
N PRO A 307 -51.29 -27.26 26.11
CA PRO A 307 -51.82 -27.63 24.80
C PRO A 307 -53.33 -27.38 24.72
N GLN A 308 -53.78 -26.78 23.61
CA GLN A 308 -55.19 -26.81 23.24
C GLN A 308 -55.33 -27.09 21.74
N ALA A 309 -56.37 -27.87 21.43
CA ALA A 309 -56.49 -28.81 20.32
C ALA A 309 -56.52 -28.19 18.91
N SER A 310 -56.11 -29.04 17.95
CA SER A 310 -56.24 -28.86 16.50
C SER A 310 -57.70 -28.69 16.03
N PRO A 311 -57.89 -28.20 14.80
CA PRO A 311 -58.40 -29.11 13.77
C PRO A 311 -57.49 -29.19 12.54
N VAL A 312 -57.54 -30.36 11.89
CA VAL A 312 -56.81 -30.77 10.68
C VAL A 312 -57.66 -30.46 9.41
N PRO A 313 -57.23 -30.78 8.16
CA PRO A 313 -56.88 -29.80 7.14
C PRO A 313 -57.80 -29.85 5.90
N GLN A 314 -57.61 -28.95 4.92
CA GLN A 314 -58.04 -29.22 3.55
C GLN A 314 -56.83 -29.30 2.61
N ASN A 315 -56.69 -30.49 2.04
CA ASN A 315 -55.83 -30.85 0.92
C ASN A 315 -56.03 -29.92 -0.27
N GLN A 316 -54.93 -29.63 -0.97
CA GLN A 316 -54.94 -29.76 -2.43
C GLN A 316 -53.57 -30.21 -2.94
N THR A 317 -53.63 -31.30 -3.70
CA THR A 317 -52.58 -32.08 -4.33
C THR A 317 -52.51 -31.68 -5.80
N ALA A 318 -51.30 -31.54 -6.37
CA ALA A 318 -50.91 -31.93 -7.74
C ALA A 318 -49.50 -31.36 -8.01
N ALA A 319 -48.43 -32.16 -8.05
CA ALA A 319 -48.00 -33.07 -9.11
C ALA A 319 -47.21 -32.39 -10.26
N VAL A 320 -45.88 -32.52 -10.13
CA VAL A 320 -44.85 -32.89 -11.13
C VAL A 320 -45.13 -32.65 -12.62
N ALA A 321 -44.21 -31.95 -13.28
CA ALA A 321 -43.81 -32.26 -14.66
C ALA A 321 -42.34 -31.93 -14.91
N SER A 322 -41.57 -32.99 -15.15
CA SER A 322 -40.24 -33.04 -15.74
C SER A 322 -40.33 -32.97 -17.26
N THR A 323 -39.46 -32.21 -17.93
CA THR A 323 -39.16 -32.41 -19.36
C THR A 323 -37.69 -32.13 -19.67
N SER A 324 -37.07 -33.19 -20.18
CA SER A 324 -35.83 -33.26 -20.98
C SER A 324 -35.93 -32.41 -22.24
N SER A 325 -34.79 -31.89 -22.74
CA SER A 325 -34.53 -31.74 -24.17
C SER A 325 -33.04 -31.71 -24.47
N GLN A 326 -32.66 -32.53 -25.44
CA GLN A 326 -31.33 -32.81 -25.98
C GLN A 326 -30.77 -31.68 -26.85
N MET A 327 -29.45 -31.77 -27.10
CA MET A 327 -28.66 -31.02 -28.09
C MET A 327 -29.18 -31.17 -29.55
N PRO A 328 -28.54 -30.44 -30.48
CA PRO A 328 -27.69 -31.16 -31.43
C PRO A 328 -26.28 -30.58 -31.63
N HIS A 329 -25.37 -31.50 -31.98
CA HIS A 329 -24.01 -31.31 -32.45
C HIS A 329 -23.93 -30.59 -33.81
N THR A 330 -22.83 -29.87 -34.03
CA THR A 330 -22.13 -29.88 -35.33
C THR A 330 -20.62 -29.85 -35.09
N GLN A 331 -19.94 -30.88 -35.59
CA GLN A 331 -18.50 -30.96 -35.81
C GLN A 331 -18.17 -30.27 -37.13
N GLU A 332 -17.00 -29.63 -37.21
CA GLU A 332 -16.20 -29.64 -38.42
C GLU A 332 -14.71 -29.68 -38.07
N SER A 333 -13.99 -30.57 -38.75
CA SER A 333 -12.58 -30.85 -38.58
C SER A 333 -11.78 -30.21 -39.71
N HIS A 334 -10.56 -29.76 -39.46
CA HIS A 334 -9.48 -30.01 -40.42
C HIS A 334 -8.14 -30.14 -39.73
N ASN A 335 -7.49 -31.26 -40.04
CA ASN A 335 -6.16 -31.69 -39.66
C ASN A 335 -5.17 -31.27 -40.76
N GLY A 336 -3.94 -30.93 -40.40
CA GLY A 336 -2.87 -30.61 -41.35
C GLY A 336 -1.51 -30.48 -40.67
N GLN A 337 -0.79 -31.60 -40.59
CA GLN A 337 0.60 -31.69 -40.12
C GLN A 337 1.59 -31.10 -41.12
N HIS A 338 2.59 -30.36 -40.65
CA HIS A 338 3.97 -30.48 -41.14
C HIS A 338 5.00 -29.92 -40.15
N LYS A 339 6.12 -30.65 -40.02
CA LYS A 339 7.37 -30.40 -39.27
C LYS A 339 8.49 -31.01 -40.14
N PRO A 340 9.80 -30.73 -39.96
CA PRO A 340 10.52 -29.60 -39.35
C PRO A 340 11.48 -28.90 -40.35
N ASN A 341 12.12 -27.81 -39.94
CA ASN A 341 13.56 -27.60 -40.17
C ASN A 341 14.14 -26.58 -39.17
N ASP A 342 15.42 -26.80 -38.87
CA ASP A 342 16.22 -26.26 -37.78
C ASP A 342 16.65 -24.78 -37.91
N ASP A 343 17.06 -24.26 -36.76
CA ASP A 343 17.99 -23.15 -36.49
C ASP A 343 17.74 -21.79 -37.17
N LEU A 344 17.41 -20.79 -36.32
CA LEU A 344 18.29 -19.64 -36.06
C LEU A 344 17.77 -18.82 -34.86
N ALA A 345 18.74 -18.34 -34.10
CA ALA A 345 18.61 -17.73 -32.79
C ALA A 345 18.08 -16.29 -32.80
N GLU A 346 17.66 -15.89 -31.60
CA GLU A 346 17.77 -14.56 -31.00
C GLU A 346 16.91 -13.40 -31.53
N THR A 347 16.43 -12.64 -30.53
CA THR A 347 15.78 -11.32 -30.55
C THR A 347 14.29 -11.25 -30.89
N GLY A 348 13.50 -10.75 -29.93
CA GLY A 348 12.21 -10.13 -30.22
C GLY A 348 11.01 -10.65 -29.43
N SER A 349 10.98 -10.50 -28.12
CA SER A 349 9.73 -10.57 -27.34
C SER A 349 9.85 -9.78 -26.03
N ASN A 350 10.01 -8.46 -26.12
CA ASN A 350 9.94 -7.55 -24.96
C ASN A 350 9.12 -6.28 -25.24
N ALA A 351 8.26 -6.26 -26.27
CA ALA A 351 7.61 -5.02 -26.72
C ALA A 351 6.07 -4.99 -26.61
N ILE A 352 5.40 -6.02 -26.07
CA ILE A 352 3.91 -6.08 -26.12
C ILE A 352 3.23 -6.11 -24.74
N ILE A 353 3.97 -6.24 -23.63
CA ILE A 353 3.38 -6.24 -22.29
C ILE A 353 3.69 -4.91 -21.59
N LEU A 354 3.14 -3.81 -22.09
CA LEU A 354 3.09 -2.56 -21.32
C LEU A 354 1.71 -1.86 -21.39
N ALA A 355 0.71 -2.41 -22.09
CA ALA A 355 -0.57 -1.74 -22.27
C ALA A 355 -1.56 -1.90 -21.09
N GLY A 356 -1.34 -2.86 -20.18
CA GLY A 356 -2.28 -3.18 -19.09
C GLY A 356 -2.28 -2.20 -17.92
N ALA A 357 -1.16 -1.52 -17.65
CA ALA A 357 -1.03 -0.51 -16.60
C ALA A 357 -1.29 0.93 -17.10
N ILE A 358 -1.47 1.10 -18.43
CA ILE A 358 -1.44 2.41 -19.11
C ILE A 358 -2.81 3.09 -19.20
N ILE A 359 -3.93 2.38 -19.06
CA ILE A 359 -5.25 2.98 -19.37
C ILE A 359 -5.89 3.72 -18.17
N THR A 360 -5.55 3.39 -16.92
CA THR A 360 -6.31 3.93 -15.77
C THR A 360 -5.81 5.29 -15.25
N MET A 361 -4.50 5.57 -15.36
CA MET A 361 -3.93 6.86 -14.88
C MET A 361 -4.27 8.05 -15.80
N ILE A 362 -4.61 7.79 -17.07
CA ILE A 362 -5.10 8.81 -18.01
C ILE A 362 -6.59 9.13 -17.75
N GLY A 363 -7.37 8.15 -17.29
CA GLY A 363 -8.80 8.30 -17.04
C GLY A 363 -9.16 9.29 -15.92
N ILE A 364 -8.39 9.31 -14.83
CA ILE A 364 -8.64 10.23 -13.69
C ILE A 364 -8.21 11.67 -14.04
N GLY A 365 -7.13 11.83 -14.82
CA GLY A 365 -6.66 13.14 -15.28
C GLY A 365 -7.62 13.83 -16.25
N LEU A 366 -8.21 13.09 -17.20
CA LEU A 366 -9.13 13.65 -18.18
C LEU A 366 -10.51 13.99 -17.58
N LEU A 367 -11.02 13.20 -16.64
CA LEU A 367 -12.33 13.46 -16.02
C LEU A 367 -12.31 14.74 -15.14
N LEU A 368 -11.20 14.99 -14.43
CA LEU A 368 -11.06 16.19 -13.59
C LEU A 368 -10.84 17.47 -14.42
N THR A 369 -10.16 17.36 -15.58
CA THR A 369 -9.96 18.50 -16.48
C THR A 369 -11.29 18.93 -17.14
N ALA A 370 -12.14 17.96 -17.50
CA ALA A 370 -13.48 18.23 -18.03
C ALA A 370 -14.42 18.85 -16.99
N CYS A 371 -14.39 18.39 -15.72
CA CYS A 371 -15.19 18.97 -14.64
C CYS A 371 -14.77 20.42 -14.30
N ASN A 372 -13.48 20.74 -14.38
CA ASN A 372 -12.99 22.10 -14.10
C ASN A 372 -13.33 23.09 -15.23
N ALA A 373 -13.25 22.63 -16.50
CA ALA A 373 -13.68 23.41 -17.66
C ALA A 373 -15.20 23.67 -17.68
N TYR A 374 -16.02 22.71 -17.22
CA TYR A 374 -17.47 22.89 -17.09
C TYR A 374 -17.84 23.90 -15.99
N ARG A 375 -17.18 23.85 -14.82
CA ARG A 375 -17.40 24.82 -13.71
C ARG A 375 -17.03 26.26 -14.05
N GLN A 376 -16.05 26.49 -14.93
CA GLN A 376 -15.69 27.84 -15.37
C GLN A 376 -16.65 28.39 -16.44
N ARG A 377 -17.29 27.52 -17.24
CA ARG A 377 -18.32 27.94 -18.21
C ARG A 377 -19.68 28.23 -17.59
N SER A 378 -20.04 27.57 -16.48
CA SER A 378 -21.32 27.81 -15.78
C SER A 378 -21.30 29.02 -14.83
N ARG A 379 -20.19 29.78 -14.78
CA ARG A 379 -20.01 31.00 -13.96
C ARG A 379 -19.76 32.25 -14.81
N ARG A 380 -19.91 32.15 -16.13
CA ARG A 380 -20.08 33.27 -17.07
C ARG A 380 -21.49 33.21 -17.60
#